data_AF-A0A7J9CNC6-F1
#
_entry.id   AF-A0A7J9CNC6-F1
#
_cell.length_a   1.000
_cell.length_b   1.000
_cell.length_c   1.000
_cell.angle_alpha   90.00
_cell.angle_beta   90.00
_cell.angle_gamma   90.00
#
_symmetry.space_group_name_H-M   'P 1'
#
loop_
_entity.id
_entity.type
_entity.pdbx_description
1 polymer ?
#
loop_
_entity_poly.entity_id
_entity_poly.type
_entity_poly.pdbx_seq_one_letter_code
_entity_poly.pdbx_strand_id
1 'polypeptide(L)'
;EFITNSQGSKLFTCKWIPIKDEPKALIFIFHGYGMECSITMSSTAIRLAKEGYAVYGIDYQGHGKSSGLDGYVENFDDIVNDCNDHFSNIC
;
A
#
# COMPACT_ATOMS: atom_id res chain seq x y z
N GLU A 1 7.23 -5.10 -0.22
CA GLU A 1 8.45 -4.77 -0.97
C GLU A 1 8.71 -3.28 -0.82
N PHE A 2 9.75 -2.73 -1.42
CA PHE A 2 9.97 -1.28 -1.38
C PHE A 2 10.01 -0.75 -2.81
N ILE A 3 9.39 0.42 -3.00
CA ILE A 3 9.47 1.21 -4.22
C ILE A 3 10.16 2.55 -3.91
N THR A 4 10.60 3.25 -4.93
CA THR A 4 11.11 4.61 -4.81
C THR A 4 10.18 5.54 -5.57
N ASN A 5 9.66 6.58 -4.91
CA ASN A 5 8.80 7.55 -5.56
C ASN A 5 9.58 8.59 -6.38
N SER A 6 8.87 9.49 -7.05
CA SER A 6 9.44 10.54 -7.89
C SER A 6 10.38 11.50 -7.14
N GLN A 7 10.22 11.62 -5.82
CA GLN A 7 11.04 12.45 -4.94
C GLN A 7 12.28 11.72 -4.39
N GLY A 8 12.45 10.44 -4.72
CA GLY A 8 13.54 9.61 -4.23
C GLY A 8 13.29 8.98 -2.85
N SER A 9 12.10 9.15 -2.28
CA SER A 9 11.70 8.54 -1.02
C SER A 9 11.38 7.05 -1.20
N LYS A 10 11.86 6.22 -0.27
CA LYS A 10 11.62 4.79 -0.27
C LYS A 10 10.31 4.48 0.45
N LEU A 11 9.36 3.88 -0.25
CA LEU A 11 8.03 3.56 0.25
C LEU A 11 7.83 2.05 0.38
N PHE A 12 7.29 1.60 1.50
CA PHE A 12 6.99 0.20 1.73
C PHE A 12 5.62 -0.15 1.14
N THR A 13 5.56 -1.31 0.47
CA THR A 13 4.32 -1.82 -0.14
C THR A 13 4.03 -3.23 0.33
N CYS A 14 2.76 -3.58 0.36
CA CYS A 14 2.25 -4.89 0.70
C CYS A 14 1.45 -5.47 -0.45
N LYS A 15 1.52 -6.80 -0.63
CA LYS A 15 0.64 -7.52 -1.55
C LYS A 15 0.18 -8.84 -0.93
N TRP A 16 -1.08 -9.17 -1.14
CA TRP A 16 -1.71 -10.43 -0.75
C TRP A 16 -2.45 -10.97 -1.97
N ILE A 17 -1.91 -12.04 -2.55
CA ILE A 17 -2.39 -12.61 -3.81
C ILE A 17 -2.95 -14.02 -3.55
N PRO A 18 -4.09 -14.40 -4.15
CA PRO A 18 -4.59 -15.77 -4.11
C PRO A 18 -3.55 -16.76 -4.66
N ILE A 19 -3.39 -17.92 -4.02
CA ILE A 19 -2.33 -18.88 -4.39
C ILE A 19 -2.71 -19.75 -5.61
N LYS A 20 -4.00 -20.04 -5.77
CA LYS A 20 -4.47 -21.11 -6.68
C LYS A 20 -5.22 -20.62 -7.91
N ASP A 21 -5.80 -19.43 -7.83
CA ASP A 21 -6.74 -18.91 -8.81
C ASP A 21 -6.28 -17.55 -9.34
N GLU A 22 -6.65 -17.23 -10.58
CA GLU A 22 -6.52 -15.86 -11.06
C GLU A 22 -7.39 -14.91 -10.19
N PRO A 23 -6.88 -13.71 -9.84
CA PRO A 23 -7.65 -12.77 -9.03
C PRO A 23 -8.97 -12.38 -9.69
N LYS A 24 -10.07 -12.44 -8.93
CA LYS A 24 -11.41 -12.00 -9.38
C LYS A 24 -11.46 -10.51 -9.69
N ALA A 25 -10.73 -9.73 -8.90
CA ALA A 25 -10.52 -8.31 -9.06
C ALA A 25 -9.29 -7.87 -8.24
N LEU A 26 -8.84 -6.65 -8.50
CA LEU A 26 -7.83 -5.97 -7.70
C LEU A 26 -8.49 -5.11 -6.63
N ILE A 27 -7.92 -5.07 -5.43
CA ILE A 27 -8.33 -4.18 -4.34
C ILE A 27 -7.10 -3.40 -3.88
N PHE A 28 -7.18 -2.07 -3.98
CA PHE A 28 -6.18 -1.16 -3.45
C PHE A 28 -6.65 -0.63 -2.11
N ILE A 29 -5.92 -0.94 -1.04
CA ILE A 29 -6.26 -0.52 0.32
C ILE A 29 -5.38 0.65 0.75
N PHE A 30 -6.04 1.63 1.37
CA PHE A 30 -5.47 2.88 1.85
C PHE A 30 -5.58 2.88 3.38
N HIS A 31 -4.46 3.01 4.09
CA HIS A 31 -4.47 3.02 5.54
C HIS A 31 -4.83 4.41 6.09
N GLY A 32 -5.27 4.47 7.35
CA GLY A 32 -5.51 5.76 8.03
C GLY A 32 -4.23 6.42 8.55
N TYR A 33 -4.36 7.64 9.07
CA TYR A 33 -3.26 8.33 9.75
C TYR A 33 -2.77 7.53 10.97
N GLY A 34 -1.46 7.41 11.14
CA GLY A 34 -0.83 6.62 12.21
C GLY A 34 -0.95 5.10 12.06
N MET A 35 -1.37 4.61 10.89
CA MET A 35 -1.52 3.19 10.57
C MET A 35 -0.52 2.75 9.49
N GLU A 36 -0.54 1.47 9.10
CA GLU A 36 0.33 0.91 8.05
C GLU A 36 -0.25 -0.36 7.40
N CYS A 37 0.26 -0.75 6.22
CA CYS A 37 -0.29 -1.86 5.45
C CYS A 37 0.05 -3.24 6.03
N SER A 38 1.21 -3.41 6.64
CA SER A 38 1.80 -4.74 6.89
C SER A 38 1.25 -5.45 8.12
N ILE A 39 0.73 -4.72 9.11
CA ILE A 39 0.18 -5.23 10.36
C ILE A 39 -1.29 -4.81 10.47
N THR A 40 -1.58 -3.51 10.52
CA THR A 40 -2.90 -2.97 10.85
C THR A 40 -3.95 -3.28 9.79
N MET A 41 -3.56 -3.35 8.51
CA MET A 41 -4.45 -3.72 7.41
C MET A 41 -4.37 -5.21 7.02
N SER A 42 -3.43 -5.96 7.59
CA SER A 42 -3.11 -7.33 7.16
C SER A 42 -4.28 -8.30 7.29
N SER A 43 -5.07 -8.21 8.35
CA SER A 43 -6.19 -9.12 8.61
C SER A 43 -7.28 -9.02 7.53
N THR A 44 -7.66 -7.79 7.17
CA THR A 44 -8.60 -7.48 6.10
C THR A 44 -8.06 -7.94 4.74
N ALA A 45 -6.80 -7.63 4.43
CA ALA A 45 -6.18 -8.00 3.17
C ALA A 45 -6.09 -9.53 3.00
N ILE A 46 -5.69 -10.25 4.06
CA ILE A 46 -5.65 -11.71 4.07
C ILE A 46 -7.05 -12.30 3.87
N ARG A 47 -8.09 -11.72 4.50
CA ARG A 47 -9.46 -12.20 4.33
C ARG A 47 -9.90 -12.06 2.88
N LEU A 48 -9.69 -10.90 2.27
CA LEU A 48 -10.04 -10.66 0.87
C LEU A 48 -9.24 -11.55 -0.10
N ALA A 49 -7.95 -11.78 0.17
CA ALA A 49 -7.13 -12.70 -0.60
C ALA A 49 -7.64 -14.14 -0.54
N LYS A 50 -8.13 -14.59 0.63
CA LYS A 50 -8.79 -15.91 0.77
C LYS A 50 -10.10 -16.01 0.00
N GLU A 51 -10.80 -14.90 -0.21
CA GLU A 51 -12.01 -14.85 -1.03
C GLU A 51 -11.71 -14.70 -2.54
N GLY A 52 -10.43 -14.67 -2.95
CA GLY A 52 -10.00 -14.67 -4.35
C GLY A 52 -9.69 -13.30 -4.96
N TYR A 53 -9.47 -12.26 -4.14
CA TYR A 53 -9.06 -10.93 -4.62
C TYR A 53 -7.56 -10.72 -4.47
N ALA A 54 -6.90 -10.04 -5.40
CA ALA A 54 -5.53 -9.58 -5.18
C ALA A 54 -5.57 -8.22 -4.49
N VAL A 55 -4.92 -8.12 -3.33
CA VAL A 55 -4.95 -6.92 -2.50
C VAL A 55 -3.57 -6.30 -2.45
N TYR A 56 -3.50 -4.99 -2.61
CA TYR A 56 -2.25 -4.23 -2.55
C TYR A 56 -2.42 -3.02 -1.65
N GLY A 57 -1.36 -2.66 -0.93
CA GLY A 57 -1.31 -1.49 -0.08
C GLY A 57 0.07 -0.85 -0.10
N ILE A 58 0.13 0.41 0.29
CA ILE A 58 1.35 1.21 0.40
C ILE A 58 1.33 1.95 1.72
N ASP A 59 2.49 2.02 2.38
CA ASP A 59 2.70 2.89 3.53
C ASP A 59 3.01 4.30 3.04
N TYR A 60 2.30 5.31 3.53
CA TYR A 60 2.54 6.71 3.16
C TYR A 60 3.90 7.19 3.67
N GLN A 61 4.39 8.29 3.09
CA GLN A 61 5.54 9.00 3.66
C GLN A 61 5.29 9.31 5.14
N GLY A 62 6.31 9.08 5.97
CA GLY A 62 6.24 9.24 7.43
C GLY A 62 5.38 8.18 8.15
N HIS A 63 4.96 7.11 7.49
CA HIS A 63 4.12 6.06 8.09
C HIS A 63 4.73 4.67 7.92
N GLY A 64 4.43 3.79 8.88
CA GLY A 64 4.80 2.38 8.83
C GLY A 64 6.29 2.17 8.61
N LYS A 65 6.63 1.55 7.48
CA LYS A 65 8.01 1.25 7.09
C LYS A 65 8.54 2.19 6.00
N SER A 66 7.73 3.15 5.54
CA SER A 66 8.12 4.13 4.54
C SER A 66 9.04 5.21 5.13
N SER A 67 9.81 5.84 4.25
CA SER A 67 10.70 6.95 4.64
C SER A 67 9.89 8.18 5.08
N GLY A 68 10.50 9.02 5.92
CA GLY A 68 9.92 10.26 6.40
C GLY A 68 10.02 10.39 7.92
N LEU A 69 9.56 11.53 8.45
CA LEU A 69 9.42 11.72 9.89
C LEU A 69 8.08 11.10 10.34
N ASP A 70 8.09 10.34 11.44
CA ASP A 70 6.92 9.61 11.92
C ASP A 70 5.69 10.52 12.11
N GLY A 71 4.62 10.21 11.39
CA GLY A 71 3.36 10.94 11.37
C GLY A 71 3.39 12.28 10.63
N TYR A 72 4.53 12.68 10.06
CA TYR A 72 4.62 13.95 9.34
C TYR A 72 4.19 13.78 7.88
N VAL A 73 3.20 14.60 7.48
CA VAL A 73 2.74 14.74 6.10
C VAL A 73 2.99 16.18 5.69
N GLU A 74 3.97 16.39 4.81
CA GLU A 74 4.32 17.72 4.31
C GLU A 74 3.26 18.24 3.33
N ASN A 75 2.90 17.40 2.35
CA ASN A 75 1.86 17.68 1.37
C ASN A 75 1.01 16.42 1.15
N PHE A 76 -0.32 16.58 1.20
CA PHE A 76 -1.24 15.47 0.99
C PHE A 76 -1.26 15.01 -0.47
N ASP A 77 -1.02 15.91 -1.43
CA ASP A 77 -0.98 15.57 -2.85
C ASP A 77 0.13 14.55 -3.15
N ASP A 78 1.23 14.57 -2.39
CA ASP A 78 2.31 13.60 -2.55
C ASP A 78 1.85 12.19 -2.21
N ILE A 79 1.02 12.03 -1.17
CA ILE A 79 0.43 10.73 -0.83
C ILE A 79 -0.49 10.23 -1.96
N VAL A 80 -1.31 11.13 -2.52
CA VAL A 80 -2.21 10.80 -3.63
C VAL A 80 -1.41 10.37 -4.86
N ASN A 81 -0.36 11.12 -5.20
CA ASN A 81 0.52 10.83 -6.33
C ASN A 81 1.27 9.51 -6.13
N ASP A 82 1.84 9.28 -4.95
CA ASP A 82 2.54 8.03 -4.60
C ASP A 82 1.62 6.80 -4.75
N CYS A 83 0.36 6.92 -4.28
CA CYS A 83 -0.62 5.86 -4.42
C CYS A 83 -1.04 5.64 -5.87
N ASN A 84 -1.31 6.72 -6.61
CA ASN A 84 -1.68 6.64 -8.01
C ASN A 84 -0.58 5.98 -8.83
N ASP A 85 0.66 6.45 -8.70
CA ASP A 85 1.81 5.92 -9.42
C ASP A 85 2.05 4.45 -9.07
N HIS A 86 1.93 4.07 -7.80
CA HIS A 86 2.08 2.67 -7.42
C HIS A 86 0.99 1.77 -8.01
N PHE A 87 -0.28 2.15 -7.86
CA PHE A 87 -1.41 1.30 -8.24
C PHE A 87 -1.62 1.25 -9.76
N SER A 88 -1.40 2.34 -10.49
CA SER A 88 -1.43 2.35 -11.96
C SER A 88 -0.29 1.54 -12.60
N ASN A 89 0.81 1.27 -11.90
CA ASN A 89 1.84 0.36 -12.39
C ASN A 89 1.49 -1.12 -12.17
N ILE A 90 0.42 -1.42 -11.42
CA ILE A 90 -0.07 -2.79 -11.21
C ILE A 90 -1.10 -3.19 -12.28
N CYS A 91 -1.88 -2.23 -12.80
CA CYS A 91 -2.93 -2.47 -13.80
C CYS A 91 -2.99 -1.42 -14.90
#